data_AF-A0A7Y5T930-F1
#
_entry.id   AF-A0A7Y5T930-F1
#
_cell.length_a   1.000
_cell.length_b   1.000
_cell.length_c   1.000
_cell.angle_alpha   90.00
_cell.angle_beta   90.00
_cell.angle_gamma   90.00
#
_symmetry.space_group_name_H-M   'P 1'
#
loop_
_entity.id
_entity.type
_entity.pdbx_description
1 polymer ?
#
loop_
_entity_poly.entity_id
_entity_poly.type
_entity_poly.pdbx_seq_one_letter_code
_entity_poly.pdbx_strand_id
1 'polypeptide(L)'
;MNVHRVLRPALKILTATVVTAVTTLGVVSSTGTTTAGHAPRVTTKIDHVAVRVSPAYASGTYEQRVQHWVNVQRKRHDRRPLTLATCTDRVAERWSSYLASSDSFYHQSMQKLLTKCDAYYAGETLGRGSISPRRLVYMWMHSAPHRHVLLSRSPNRIGIGATPNARGEWVTCANFMHL
;
A
#
# COMPACT_ATOMS: atom_id res chain seq x y z
N MET A 1 -20.86 -40.30 -18.55
CA MET A 1 -22.06 -39.99 -19.35
C MET A 1 -22.88 -38.94 -18.62
N ASN A 2 -23.51 -38.04 -19.39
CA ASN A 2 -24.39 -36.91 -19.02
C ASN A 2 -23.78 -35.52 -18.72
N VAL A 3 -23.24 -34.96 -19.80
CA VAL A 3 -23.52 -33.64 -20.42
C VAL A 3 -24.46 -32.62 -19.74
N HIS A 4 -23.91 -31.40 -19.64
CA HIS A 4 -24.50 -30.06 -19.87
C HIS A 4 -25.76 -29.62 -19.09
N ARG A 5 -25.57 -28.66 -18.18
CA ARG A 5 -26.52 -27.55 -18.00
C ARG A 5 -25.80 -26.21 -18.12
N VAL A 6 -26.11 -25.52 -19.21
CA VAL A 6 -25.56 -24.26 -19.68
C VAL A 6 -26.28 -23.07 -19.04
N LEU A 7 -25.47 -22.11 -18.57
CA LEU A 7 -25.61 -20.65 -18.48
C LEU A 7 -27.00 -20.00 -18.37
N ARG A 8 -27.12 -19.09 -17.39
CA ARG A 8 -27.70 -17.73 -17.58
C ARG A 8 -26.96 -16.70 -16.70
N PRO A 9 -26.27 -15.70 -17.27
CA PRO A 9 -25.88 -14.51 -16.53
C PRO A 9 -27.05 -13.51 -16.54
N ALA A 10 -27.49 -13.08 -15.36
CA ALA A 10 -28.44 -11.98 -15.22
C ALA A 10 -27.72 -10.65 -15.44
N LEU A 11 -27.84 -10.12 -16.66
CA LEU A 11 -27.42 -8.78 -17.05
C LEU A 11 -28.35 -7.75 -16.36
N LYS A 12 -27.86 -7.04 -15.34
CA LYS A 12 -28.56 -5.89 -14.77
C LYS A 12 -28.14 -4.63 -15.52
N ILE A 13 -29.01 -4.18 -16.42
CA ILE A 13 -28.95 -2.90 -17.12
C ILE A 13 -29.24 -1.81 -16.07
N LEU A 14 -28.25 -0.98 -15.74
CA LEU A 14 -28.45 0.27 -15.03
C LEU A 14 -28.62 1.38 -16.06
N THR A 15 -29.85 1.84 -16.20
CA THR A 15 -30.26 2.96 -17.04
C THR A 15 -29.63 4.26 -16.56
N ALA A 16 -28.85 4.90 -17.43
CA ALA A 16 -28.37 6.27 -17.23
C ALA A 16 -29.51 7.24 -17.55
N THR A 17 -30.05 7.91 -16.54
CA THR A 17 -30.95 9.05 -16.73
C THR A 17 -30.13 10.29 -17.04
N VAL A 18 -30.20 10.71 -18.31
CA VAL A 18 -29.74 12.02 -18.78
C VAL A 18 -30.73 13.07 -18.28
N VAL A 19 -30.27 14.00 -17.44
CA VAL A 19 -31.01 15.22 -17.10
C VAL A 19 -30.49 16.33 -18.01
N THR A 20 -31.30 16.69 -19.00
CA THR A 20 -31.13 17.85 -19.85
C THR A 20 -31.64 19.08 -19.10
N ALA A 21 -30.75 20.01 -18.73
CA ALA A 21 -31.13 21.34 -18.27
C ALA A 21 -30.85 22.33 -19.40
N VAL A 22 -31.92 22.79 -20.04
CA VAL A 22 -31.93 23.95 -20.93
C VAL A 22 -32.12 25.19 -20.06
N THR A 23 -31.16 26.10 -20.09
CA THR A 23 -31.34 27.47 -19.60
C THR A 23 -30.79 28.46 -20.61
N THR A 24 -31.60 29.48 -20.81
CA THR A 24 -31.62 30.47 -21.89
C THR A 24 -30.45 31.45 -21.89
N LEU A 25 -30.18 31.98 -23.09
CA LEU A 25 -29.24 33.05 -23.39
C LEU A 25 -29.46 34.32 -22.55
N GLY A 26 -28.36 34.89 -22.08
CA GLY A 26 -28.23 36.30 -21.70
C GLY A 26 -26.88 36.81 -22.18
N VAL A 27 -26.86 37.50 -23.32
CA VAL A 27 -25.67 38.19 -23.85
C VAL A 27 -25.60 39.55 -23.18
N VAL A 28 -24.63 39.75 -22.29
CA VAL A 28 -24.25 41.07 -21.80
C VAL A 28 -22.89 41.40 -22.42
N SER A 29 -22.90 42.33 -23.37
CA SER A 29 -21.68 42.90 -23.95
C SER A 29 -21.10 43.93 -22.99
N SER A 30 -20.02 43.59 -22.28
CA SER A 30 -19.18 44.55 -21.57
C SER A 30 -17.92 44.81 -22.38
N THR A 31 -17.85 45.96 -23.06
CA THR A 31 -16.63 46.49 -23.67
C THR A 31 -15.71 47.02 -22.57
N GLY A 32 -14.84 46.16 -22.05
CA GLY A 32 -13.72 46.54 -21.19
C GLY A 32 -12.47 46.79 -22.03
N THR A 33 -12.12 48.06 -22.23
CA THR A 33 -10.81 48.47 -22.73
C THR A 33 -9.76 48.19 -21.67
N THR A 34 -8.96 47.14 -21.84
CA THR A 34 -7.80 46.87 -20.97
C THR A 34 -6.52 47.23 -21.71
N THR A 35 -5.90 48.32 -21.28
CA THR A 35 -4.58 48.79 -21.69
C THR A 35 -3.54 47.69 -21.42
N ALA A 36 -2.81 47.28 -22.45
CA ALA A 36 -1.71 46.32 -22.34
C ALA A 36 -0.53 46.96 -21.58
N GLY A 37 -0.52 46.80 -20.26
CA GLY A 37 0.63 47.09 -19.41
C GLY A 37 1.66 45.97 -19.52
N HIS A 38 2.83 46.28 -20.10
CA HIS A 38 4.00 45.41 -20.11
C HIS A 38 4.54 45.27 -18.68
N ALA A 39 4.12 44.22 -17.97
CA ALA A 39 4.68 43.86 -16.67
C ALA A 39 6.00 43.08 -16.89
N PRO A 40 7.10 43.43 -16.20
CA PRO A 40 8.35 42.69 -16.33
C PRO A 40 8.16 41.27 -15.78
N ARG A 41 8.41 40.27 -16.64
CA ARG A 41 8.44 38.86 -16.25
C ARG A 41 9.64 38.60 -15.36
N VAL A 42 9.45 38.70 -14.05
CA VAL A 42 10.42 38.20 -13.08
C VAL A 42 10.39 36.68 -13.15
N THR A 43 11.36 36.10 -13.87
CA THR A 43 11.53 34.66 -13.93
C THR A 43 12.32 34.25 -12.70
N THR A 44 11.64 34.12 -11.55
CA THR A 44 12.25 33.52 -10.36
C THR A 44 12.55 32.05 -10.66
N LYS A 45 13.84 31.71 -10.77
CA LYS A 45 14.32 30.34 -10.78
C LYS A 45 13.97 29.74 -9.42
N ILE A 46 12.87 29.02 -9.33
CA ILE A 46 12.55 28.26 -8.12
C ILE A 46 13.52 27.09 -8.11
N ASP A 47 14.61 27.24 -7.38
CA ASP A 47 15.46 26.12 -7.04
C ASP A 47 14.59 25.14 -6.24
N HIS A 48 14.19 24.04 -6.86
CA HIS A 48 13.52 22.93 -6.19
C HIS A 48 14.51 22.34 -5.20
N VAL A 49 14.59 22.91 -3.99
CA VAL A 49 15.28 22.30 -2.87
C VAL A 49 14.50 21.03 -2.57
N ALA A 50 15.08 19.88 -2.93
CA ALA A 50 14.53 18.58 -2.57
C ALA A 50 14.56 18.46 -1.04
N VAL A 51 13.47 18.87 -0.39
CA VAL A 51 13.26 18.66 1.04
C VAL A 51 13.18 17.15 1.23
N ARG A 52 14.21 16.57 1.84
CA ARG A 52 14.15 15.18 2.30
C ARG A 52 13.10 15.13 3.41
N VAL A 53 11.90 14.65 3.09
CA VAL A 53 10.89 14.34 4.09
C VAL A 53 11.38 13.11 4.84
N SER A 54 11.94 13.31 6.03
CA SER A 54 12.23 12.20 6.93
C SER A 54 10.91 11.52 7.31
N PRO A 55 10.87 10.19 7.35
CA PRO A 55 9.68 9.51 7.84
C PRO A 55 9.37 9.94 9.27
N ALA A 56 8.09 10.12 9.59
CA ALA A 56 7.63 10.54 10.92
C ALA A 56 7.92 9.53 12.04
N TYR A 57 8.51 8.37 11.72
CA TYR A 57 8.81 7.28 12.64
C TYR A 57 10.24 6.80 12.43
N ALA A 58 10.91 6.40 13.51
CA ALA A 58 12.04 5.47 13.40
C ALA A 58 11.53 4.11 12.87
N SER A 59 12.33 3.40 12.06
CA SER A 59 11.94 2.12 11.43
C SER A 59 11.38 1.11 12.43
N GLY A 60 12.09 0.84 13.53
CA GLY A 60 11.61 -0.08 14.57
C GLY A 60 10.26 0.32 15.19
N THR A 61 10.00 1.62 15.35
CA THR A 61 8.67 2.08 15.80
C THR A 61 7.60 1.88 14.73
N TYR A 62 7.94 2.08 13.46
CA TYR A 62 7.05 1.82 12.34
C TYR A 62 6.67 0.34 12.28
N GLU A 63 7.65 -0.56 12.34
CA GLU A 63 7.48 -2.02 12.32
C GLU A 63 6.61 -2.53 13.47
N GLN A 64 6.91 -2.13 14.71
CA GLN A 64 6.10 -2.49 15.88
C GLN A 64 4.64 -2.03 15.71
N ARG A 65 4.41 -0.84 15.14
CA ARG A 65 3.06 -0.36 14.84
C ARG A 65 2.41 -1.17 13.72
N VAL A 66 3.13 -1.61 12.69
CA VAL A 66 2.59 -2.50 11.65
C VAL A 66 2.16 -3.82 12.29
N GLN A 67 3.00 -4.45 13.12
CA GLN A 67 2.66 -5.67 13.85
C GLN A 67 1.40 -5.47 14.71
N HIS A 68 1.34 -4.37 15.47
CA HIS A 68 0.19 -4.04 16.28
C HIS A 68 -1.10 -4.01 15.45
N TRP A 69 -1.11 -3.29 14.33
CA TRP A 69 -2.31 -3.19 13.48
C TRP A 69 -2.66 -4.51 12.79
N VAL A 70 -1.67 -5.32 12.40
CA VAL A 70 -1.92 -6.69 11.93
C VAL A 70 -2.62 -7.50 13.02
N ASN A 71 -2.14 -7.45 14.26
CA ASN A 71 -2.73 -8.17 15.39
C ASN A 71 -4.13 -7.66 15.76
N VAL A 72 -4.40 -6.35 15.62
CA VAL A 72 -5.76 -5.80 15.75
C VAL A 72 -6.71 -6.43 14.73
N GLN A 73 -6.30 -6.55 13.46
CA GLN A 73 -7.12 -7.18 12.43
C GLN A 73 -7.29 -8.68 12.67
N ARG A 74 -6.23 -9.37 13.09
CA ARG A 74 -6.28 -10.78 13.45
C ARG A 74 -7.26 -11.03 14.59
N LYS A 75 -7.22 -10.22 15.65
CA LYS A 75 -8.17 -10.29 16.77
C LYS A 75 -9.62 -10.09 16.33
N ARG A 76 -9.88 -9.13 15.43
CA ARG A 76 -11.23 -8.86 14.87
C ARG A 76 -11.78 -10.00 14.00
N HIS A 77 -10.93 -10.95 13.62
CA HIS A 77 -11.26 -12.08 12.75
C HIS A 77 -10.96 -13.43 13.41
N ASP A 78 -10.93 -13.47 14.74
CA ASP A 78 -10.73 -14.69 15.53
C ASP A 78 -9.45 -15.44 15.12
N ARG A 79 -8.36 -14.69 14.98
CA ARG A 79 -7.01 -15.22 14.74
C ARG A 79 -6.11 -14.88 15.90
N ARG A 80 -5.27 -15.85 16.27
CA ARG A 80 -4.24 -15.68 17.30
C ARG A 80 -3.27 -14.56 16.90
N PRO A 81 -2.81 -13.72 17.84
CA PRO A 81 -1.81 -12.71 17.55
C PRO A 81 -0.48 -13.35 17.13
N LEU A 82 0.29 -12.62 16.33
CA LEU A 82 1.64 -12.98 15.90
C LEU A 82 2.67 -12.28 16.78
N THR A 83 3.73 -12.99 17.12
CA THR A 83 4.88 -12.46 17.86
C THR A 83 6.04 -12.20 16.90
N LEU A 84 6.83 -11.15 17.15
CA LEU A 84 8.05 -10.92 16.38
C LEU A 84 9.04 -12.07 16.57
N ALA A 85 9.78 -12.42 15.52
CA ALA A 85 10.81 -13.46 15.57
C ALA A 85 12.08 -13.00 14.84
N THR A 86 13.22 -13.05 15.54
CA THR A 86 14.51 -12.51 15.08
C THR A 86 14.94 -13.01 13.71
N CYS A 87 14.77 -14.31 13.40
CA CYS A 87 15.18 -14.83 12.10
C CYS A 87 14.31 -14.28 10.96
N THR A 88 12.99 -14.34 11.11
CA THR A 88 12.01 -13.81 10.13
C THR A 88 12.23 -12.32 9.89
N ASP A 89 12.47 -11.59 10.97
CA ASP A 89 12.67 -10.16 10.99
C ASP A 89 13.91 -9.76 10.18
N ARG A 90 15.05 -10.42 10.44
CA ARG A 90 16.27 -10.22 9.65
C ARG A 90 16.09 -10.51 8.16
N VAL A 91 15.22 -11.45 7.78
CA VAL A 91 14.91 -11.71 6.36
C VAL A 91 14.07 -10.59 5.77
N ALA A 92 13.07 -10.08 6.50
CA ALA A 92 12.23 -8.96 6.07
C ALA A 92 13.02 -7.65 5.96
N GLU A 93 13.92 -7.38 6.92
CA GLU A 93 14.82 -6.22 6.93
C GLU A 93 15.73 -6.16 5.71
N ARG A 94 16.37 -7.30 5.39
CA ARG A 94 17.25 -7.40 4.22
C ARG A 94 16.48 -7.15 2.93
N TRP A 95 15.24 -7.63 2.85
CA TRP A 95 14.44 -7.50 1.64
C TRP A 95 13.88 -6.09 1.45
N SER A 96 13.28 -5.52 2.49
CA SER A 96 12.81 -4.13 2.47
C SER A 96 13.94 -3.16 2.14
N SER A 97 15.15 -3.37 2.69
CA SER A 97 16.33 -2.58 2.36
C SER A 97 16.75 -2.70 0.90
N TYR A 98 16.79 -3.92 0.35
CA TYR A 98 17.08 -4.14 -1.08
C TYR A 98 16.04 -3.48 -2.00
N LEU A 99 14.75 -3.61 -1.67
CA LEU A 99 13.68 -2.97 -2.43
C LEU A 99 13.70 -1.44 -2.29
N ALA A 100 14.13 -0.89 -1.15
CA ALA A 100 14.26 0.55 -0.95
C ALA A 100 15.43 1.16 -1.73
N SER A 101 16.50 0.40 -1.96
CA SER A 101 17.68 0.83 -2.71
C SER A 101 17.63 0.53 -4.21
N SER A 102 16.55 -0.07 -4.71
CA SER A 102 16.40 -0.46 -6.11
C SER A 102 15.15 0.13 -6.75
N ASP A 103 15.08 0.12 -8.08
CA ASP A 103 13.87 0.50 -8.84
C ASP A 103 12.86 -0.66 -8.95
N SER A 104 13.02 -1.69 -8.12
CA SER A 104 12.23 -2.92 -8.18
C SER A 104 11.28 -3.04 -6.98
N PHE A 105 10.11 -3.63 -7.22
CA PHE A 105 9.14 -3.91 -6.16
C PHE A 105 8.45 -5.25 -6.40
N TYR A 106 9.00 -6.31 -5.83
CA TYR A 106 8.55 -7.69 -6.04
C TYR A 106 8.83 -8.58 -4.82
N HIS A 107 8.15 -9.72 -4.78
CA HIS A 107 8.28 -10.70 -3.70
C HIS A 107 9.62 -11.45 -3.74
N GLN A 108 10.23 -11.72 -2.57
CA GLN A 108 11.36 -12.67 -2.52
C GLN A 108 10.88 -14.12 -2.52
N SER A 109 11.81 -15.04 -2.78
CA SER A 109 11.60 -16.45 -2.45
C SER A 109 11.47 -16.64 -0.93
N MET A 110 10.38 -17.30 -0.53
CA MET A 110 10.13 -17.68 0.86
C MET A 110 10.99 -18.86 1.34
N GLN A 111 11.82 -19.45 0.46
CA GLN A 111 12.70 -20.57 0.82
C GLN A 111 13.62 -20.23 2.00
N LYS A 112 14.04 -18.96 2.14
CA LYS A 112 14.88 -18.52 3.27
C LYS A 112 14.19 -18.73 4.62
N LEU A 113 12.89 -18.50 4.72
CA LEU A 113 12.13 -18.78 5.95
C LEU A 113 12.08 -20.29 6.20
N LEU A 114 11.81 -21.06 5.14
CA LEU A 114 11.65 -22.50 5.25
C LEU A 114 12.96 -23.24 5.61
N THR A 115 14.11 -22.75 5.12
CA THR A 115 15.40 -23.44 5.30
C THR A 115 16.31 -22.81 6.33
N LYS A 116 16.28 -21.48 6.53
CA LYS A 116 17.18 -20.79 7.47
C LYS A 116 16.53 -20.44 8.79
N CYS A 117 15.21 -20.36 8.82
CA CYS A 117 14.45 -20.07 10.03
C CYS A 117 13.64 -21.28 10.51
N ASP A 118 13.90 -22.46 9.92
CA ASP A 118 13.23 -23.74 10.24
C ASP A 118 11.70 -23.66 10.23
N ALA A 119 11.15 -22.80 9.37
CA ALA A 119 9.71 -22.61 9.28
C ALA A 119 9.06 -23.71 8.44
N TYR A 120 7.93 -24.23 8.88
CA TYR A 120 7.11 -25.13 8.05
C TYR A 120 5.98 -24.40 7.30
N TYR A 121 5.78 -23.11 7.58
CA TYR A 121 4.91 -22.22 6.82
C TYR A 121 5.62 -20.90 6.58
N ALA A 122 5.45 -20.33 5.39
CA ALA A 122 5.97 -19.01 5.04
C ALA A 122 4.99 -18.23 4.16
N GLY A 123 4.89 -16.92 4.38
CA GLY A 123 4.14 -16.00 3.53
C GLY A 123 4.69 -14.58 3.63
N GLU A 124 4.40 -13.74 2.65
CA GLU A 124 4.88 -12.35 2.59
C GLU A 124 3.78 -11.39 2.16
N THR A 125 3.79 -10.19 2.74
CA THR A 125 3.07 -9.03 2.21
C THR A 125 4.02 -7.86 2.07
N LEU A 126 3.89 -7.11 0.97
CA LEU A 126 4.71 -5.94 0.68
C LEU A 126 3.86 -4.67 0.62
N GLY A 127 4.43 -3.53 0.99
CA GLY A 127 3.82 -2.21 0.81
C GLY A 127 4.85 -1.14 0.53
N ARG A 128 4.47 -0.12 -0.25
CA ARG A 128 5.32 1.05 -0.49
C ARG A 128 4.51 2.35 -0.51
N GLY A 129 5.07 3.41 0.08
CA GLY A 129 4.55 4.78 -0.04
C GLY A 129 4.75 5.62 1.21
N SER A 130 4.36 6.89 1.14
CA SER A 130 4.25 7.80 2.30
C SER A 130 2.99 7.47 3.12
N ILE A 131 2.96 6.28 3.72
CA ILE A 131 1.79 5.70 4.39
C ILE A 131 2.06 5.47 5.87
N SER A 132 1.04 5.64 6.71
CA SER A 132 1.14 5.28 8.13
C SER A 132 0.99 3.76 8.32
N PRO A 133 1.51 3.17 9.42
CA PRO A 133 1.36 1.74 9.70
C PRO A 133 -0.10 1.27 9.68
N ARG A 134 -1.02 2.06 10.27
CA ARG A 134 -2.46 1.78 10.27
C ARG A 134 -3.03 1.75 8.86
N ARG A 135 -2.64 2.72 8.02
CA ARG A 135 -3.12 2.82 6.64
C ARG A 135 -2.57 1.68 5.77
N LEU A 136 -1.30 1.32 5.95
CA LEU A 136 -0.69 0.17 5.27
C LEU A 136 -1.47 -1.12 5.56
N VAL A 137 -1.71 -1.44 6.83
CA VAL A 137 -2.47 -2.64 7.20
C VAL A 137 -3.92 -2.57 6.70
N TYR A 138 -4.54 -1.40 6.73
CA TYR A 138 -5.85 -1.19 6.11
C TYR A 138 -5.82 -1.56 4.61
N MET A 139 -4.82 -1.09 3.86
CA MET A 139 -4.69 -1.37 2.43
C MET A 139 -4.49 -2.87 2.17
N TRP A 140 -3.65 -3.55 2.95
CA TRP A 140 -3.49 -5.01 2.88
C TRP A 140 -4.81 -5.75 3.14
N MET A 141 -5.60 -5.32 4.13
CA MET A 141 -6.90 -5.94 4.42
C MET A 141 -7.94 -5.74 3.33
N HIS A 142 -7.77 -4.74 2.45
CA HIS A 142 -8.64 -4.47 1.29
C HIS A 142 -8.12 -5.08 -0.01
N SER A 143 -7.06 -5.89 0.04
CA SER A 143 -6.53 -6.63 -1.09
C SER A 143 -6.68 -8.13 -0.80
N ALA A 144 -7.43 -8.85 -1.62
CA ALA A 144 -7.74 -10.27 -1.34
C ALA A 144 -6.50 -11.15 -1.12
N PRO A 145 -5.42 -11.06 -1.94
CA PRO A 145 -4.19 -11.82 -1.69
C PRO A 145 -3.51 -11.47 -0.36
N HIS A 146 -3.36 -10.18 -0.04
CA HIS A 146 -2.73 -9.75 1.22
C HIS A 146 -3.58 -10.12 2.44
N ARG A 147 -4.89 -9.90 2.37
CA ARG A 147 -5.85 -10.29 3.42
C ARG A 147 -5.77 -11.78 3.72
N HIS A 148 -5.62 -12.62 2.71
CA HIS A 148 -5.46 -14.06 2.88
C HIS A 148 -4.24 -14.40 3.75
N VAL A 149 -3.09 -13.76 3.50
CA VAL A 149 -1.87 -13.95 4.31
C VAL A 149 -2.06 -13.44 5.74
N LEU A 150 -2.56 -12.21 5.90
CA LEU A 150 -2.77 -11.58 7.22
C LEU A 150 -3.71 -12.40 8.12
N LEU A 151 -4.75 -13.02 7.55
CA LEU A 151 -5.76 -13.80 8.26
C LEU A 151 -5.55 -15.31 8.20
N SER A 152 -4.41 -15.76 7.67
CA SER A 152 -4.04 -17.17 7.70
C SER A 152 -3.99 -17.67 9.15
N ARG A 153 -4.51 -18.90 9.35
CA ARG A 153 -4.43 -19.59 10.65
C ARG A 153 -3.05 -20.17 10.91
N SER A 154 -2.27 -20.39 9.85
CA SER A 154 -0.99 -21.07 9.93
C SER A 154 0.06 -20.29 10.70
N PRO A 155 0.38 -19.01 10.45
CA PRO A 155 1.52 -18.38 11.12
C PRO A 155 1.28 -18.12 12.61
N ASN A 156 2.35 -18.26 13.39
CA ASN A 156 2.42 -17.87 14.80
C ASN A 156 3.53 -16.83 15.07
N ARG A 157 4.33 -16.49 14.06
CA ARG A 157 5.38 -15.47 14.08
C ARG A 157 5.26 -14.53 12.89
N ILE A 158 5.82 -13.34 13.06
CA ILE A 158 5.99 -12.33 12.01
C ILE A 158 7.37 -11.69 12.13
N GLY A 159 7.94 -11.27 11.01
CA GLY A 159 9.10 -10.37 10.95
C GLY A 159 8.75 -9.22 10.02
N ILE A 160 9.17 -8.00 10.34
CA ILE A 160 8.80 -6.82 9.56
C ILE A 160 10.05 -6.00 9.34
N GLY A 161 10.35 -5.70 8.09
CA GLY A 161 11.36 -4.70 7.75
C GLY A 161 10.70 -3.47 7.13
N ALA A 162 11.06 -2.28 7.58
CA ALA A 162 10.60 -1.03 7.03
C ALA A 162 11.77 -0.08 6.74
N THR A 163 12.10 0.08 5.46
CA THR A 163 13.21 0.92 5.00
C THR A 163 12.69 2.07 4.14
N PRO A 164 12.96 3.33 4.49
CA PRO A 164 12.66 4.47 3.62
C PRO A 164 13.50 4.43 2.35
N ASN A 165 12.90 4.66 1.20
CA ASN A 165 13.64 4.88 -0.05
C ASN A 165 14.15 6.33 -0.16
N ALA A 166 14.88 6.65 -1.24
CA ALA A 166 15.43 7.99 -1.47
C ALA A 166 14.37 9.11 -1.55
N ARG A 167 13.09 8.77 -1.76
CA ARG A 167 11.96 9.70 -1.79
C ARG A 167 11.26 9.85 -0.43
N GLY A 168 11.75 9.19 0.62
CA GLY A 168 11.14 9.18 1.94
C GLY A 168 9.88 8.31 2.05
N GLU A 169 9.61 7.47 1.03
CA GLU A 169 8.51 6.50 1.09
C GLU A 169 8.97 5.27 1.86
N TRP A 170 8.11 4.76 2.75
CA TRP A 170 8.35 3.46 3.37
C TRP A 170 8.32 2.37 2.32
N VAL A 171 9.29 1.46 2.36
CA VAL A 171 9.23 0.14 1.72
C VAL A 171 9.13 -0.88 2.83
N THR A 172 7.98 -1.53 2.95
CA THR A 172 7.66 -2.44 4.04
C THR A 172 7.53 -3.87 3.54
N CYS A 173 8.25 -4.78 4.18
CA CYS A 173 8.16 -6.23 4.00
C CYS A 173 7.65 -6.84 5.30
N ALA A 174 6.55 -7.59 5.28
CA ALA A 174 6.08 -8.35 6.43
C ALA A 174 6.03 -9.84 6.08
N ASN A 175 6.87 -10.61 6.76
CA ASN A 175 7.06 -12.05 6.58
C ASN A 175 6.37 -12.81 7.71
N PHE A 176 5.55 -13.79 7.36
CA PHE A 176 4.75 -14.59 8.26
C PHE A 176 5.30 -16.00 8.31
N MET A 177 5.49 -16.58 9.49
CA MET A 177 6.00 -17.95 9.60
C MET A 177 5.37 -18.75 10.74
N HIS A 178 5.57 -20.06 10.71
CA HIS A 178 5.32 -20.97 11.82
C HIS A 178 6.56 -21.84 12.05
N LEU A 179 7.02 -21.90 13.30
CA LEU A 179 8.03 -22.82 13.84
C LEU A 179 7.44 -24.15 14.30
#